data_AF-A0A5N6RLV6-F1
#
_entry.id   AF-A0A5N6RLV6-F1
#
_cell.length_a   1.000
_cell.length_b   1.000
_cell.length_c   1.000
_cell.angle_alpha   90.00
_cell.angle_beta   90.00
_cell.angle_gamma   90.00
#
_symmetry.space_group_name_H-M   'P 1'
#
loop_
_entity.id
_entity.type
_entity.pdbx_description
1 polymer ?
#
loop_
_entity_poly.entity_id
_entity_poly.type
_entity_poly.pdbx_seq_one_letter_code
_entity_poly.pdbx_strand_id
1 'polypeptide(L)'
;MPLFSHSHRPSPSLPTSYSSKPLKPQKLNSGPPSSRVPLPILVFSLLCFLFGIFGTIFAVSTLRRPRPVPVFRCGRSEDTFRAFYTASSSQQLGDHGGLVERPKVLGFVGIQTGFGSADRRAALRSTWFPSDPDGLLRLEQATGLAFRFVIGLSKNAKKMAEFHEEVEKYKDFMLIDVVEEYSKLPYKSLAFFKAAFELFEADYYVKADDDIYLRPDRLSTLLAKERTHSMTYIGCMKKGPVITDPKNKWYLFFFKLFSKFWLCDRLNAFMKYISMLHNLPEDFIITKISGMRNPDI
;
A
#
# COMPACT_ATOMS: atom_id res chain seq x y z
N MET A 1 18.23 -36.75 52.23
CA MET A 1 19.45 -37.47 52.70
C MET A 1 19.28 -38.94 52.36
N PRO A 2 20.34 -39.73 52.10
CA PRO A 2 21.79 -39.44 52.12
C PRO A 2 22.40 -39.47 50.68
N LEU A 3 23.44 -38.72 50.31
CA LEU A 3 24.85 -38.63 50.75
C LEU A 3 25.80 -39.66 50.07
N PHE A 4 27.02 -39.16 49.88
CA PHE A 4 28.31 -39.82 49.60
C PHE A 4 28.75 -39.86 48.13
N SER A 5 29.99 -39.51 47.76
CA SER A 5 31.14 -39.02 48.55
C SER A 5 32.26 -38.52 47.63
N HIS A 6 33.01 -37.56 48.18
CA HIS A 6 34.39 -37.19 47.87
C HIS A 6 35.30 -38.28 47.26
N SER A 7 36.27 -37.81 46.45
CA SER A 7 37.65 -38.19 46.73
C SER A 7 38.63 -37.07 46.39
N HIS A 8 39.56 -36.84 47.31
CA HIS A 8 40.55 -35.77 47.35
C HIS A 8 41.94 -36.43 47.31
N ARG A 9 42.87 -35.81 46.54
CA ARG A 9 44.35 -35.78 46.74
C ARG A 9 45.13 -37.11 46.57
N PRO A 10 46.48 -37.10 46.50
CA PRO A 10 47.45 -35.97 46.48
C PRO A 10 48.53 -36.07 45.36
N SER A 11 49.22 -34.95 45.10
CA SER A 11 50.65 -34.94 44.73
C SER A 11 51.48 -34.96 46.02
N PRO A 12 52.66 -35.62 46.07
CA PRO A 12 53.90 -34.84 45.94
C PRO A 12 55.14 -35.63 45.46
N SER A 13 56.11 -34.93 44.85
CA SER A 13 57.51 -34.90 45.31
C SER A 13 58.44 -34.24 44.28
N LEU A 14 59.11 -33.16 44.71
CA LEU A 14 60.40 -32.66 44.22
C LEU A 14 61.52 -33.68 44.61
N PRO A 15 62.80 -33.62 44.12
CA PRO A 15 63.63 -32.41 44.26
C PRO A 15 64.77 -32.12 43.25
N THR A 16 65.25 -30.89 43.36
CA THR A 16 66.65 -30.39 43.23
C THR A 16 67.37 -30.42 41.88
N SER A 17 67.77 -29.23 41.41
CA SER A 17 69.19 -28.86 41.42
C SER A 17 69.40 -27.34 41.29
N TYR A 18 70.29 -26.84 42.14
CA TYR A 18 70.79 -25.49 42.29
C TYR A 18 71.51 -24.96 41.03
N SER A 19 71.35 -23.67 40.73
CA SER A 19 72.46 -22.86 40.20
C SER A 19 72.29 -21.38 40.54
N SER A 20 73.09 -20.93 41.49
CA SER A 20 73.22 -19.55 41.96
C SER A 20 74.23 -18.78 41.10
N LYS A 21 73.86 -17.61 40.57
CA LYS A 21 74.82 -16.57 40.16
C LYS A 21 74.33 -15.17 40.59
N PRO A 22 75.26 -14.26 40.95
CA PRO A 22 75.02 -13.22 41.94
C PRO A 22 74.41 -11.93 41.38
N LEU A 23 73.66 -11.25 42.25
CA LEU A 23 73.16 -9.89 42.09
C LEU A 23 74.31 -8.88 41.92
N LYS A 24 74.17 -8.00 40.93
CA LYS A 24 74.93 -6.74 40.81
C LYS A 24 73.95 -5.58 41.02
N PRO A 25 74.21 -4.63 41.93
CA PRO A 25 73.29 -3.55 42.20
C PRO A 25 73.53 -2.39 41.23
N GLN A 26 72.48 -1.85 40.60
CA GLN A 26 72.62 -0.55 39.93
C GLN A 26 71.33 0.29 39.95
N LYS A 27 71.44 1.36 40.76
CA LYS A 27 70.79 2.68 40.70
C LYS A 27 69.27 2.79 40.51
N LEU A 28 68.65 3.29 41.58
CA LEU A 28 67.39 4.04 41.57
C LEU A 28 67.57 5.29 40.68
N ASN A 29 66.83 5.36 39.56
CA ASN A 29 66.62 6.62 38.83
C ASN A 29 65.14 6.96 38.89
N SER A 30 64.83 8.00 39.67
CA SER A 30 63.56 8.70 39.69
C SER A 30 63.42 9.56 38.42
N GLY A 31 62.40 9.28 37.62
CA GLY A 31 61.91 10.16 36.56
C GLY A 31 60.40 10.01 36.44
N PRO A 32 59.64 11.09 36.18
CA PRO A 32 58.18 11.02 36.14
C PRO A 32 57.73 10.19 34.93
N PRO A 33 56.62 9.44 35.02
CA PRO A 33 56.13 8.68 33.88
C PRO A 33 55.64 9.66 32.81
N SER A 34 56.38 9.75 31.71
CA SER A 34 55.86 10.34 30.48
C SER A 34 54.78 9.39 29.96
N SER A 35 53.51 9.77 30.15
CA SER A 35 52.35 9.08 29.59
C SER A 35 52.28 9.29 28.07
N ARG A 36 53.24 8.70 27.33
CA ARG A 36 53.14 8.61 25.87
C ARG A 36 52.12 7.52 25.55
N VAL A 37 50.91 7.96 25.20
CA VAL A 37 49.90 7.07 24.61
C VAL A 37 50.55 6.40 23.38
N PRO A 38 50.57 5.06 23.30
CA PRO A 38 51.27 4.38 22.23
C PRO A 38 50.63 4.73 20.89
N LEU A 39 51.48 5.07 19.91
CA LEU A 39 51.10 5.43 18.54
C LEU A 39 49.97 4.58 17.93
N PRO A 40 49.93 3.22 18.08
CA PRO A 40 48.83 2.42 17.55
C PRO A 40 47.45 2.74 18.15
N ILE A 41 47.38 3.15 19.42
CA ILE A 41 46.11 3.54 20.05
C ILE A 41 45.62 4.87 19.48
N LEU A 42 46.52 5.82 19.21
CA LEU A 42 46.18 7.08 18.56
C LEU A 42 45.71 6.85 17.11
N VAL A 43 46.38 5.96 16.38
CA VAL A 43 45.99 5.60 15.01
C VAL A 43 44.62 4.89 14.99
N PHE A 44 44.38 3.95 15.91
CA PHE A 44 43.10 3.27 16.03
C PHE A 44 41.97 4.24 16.39
N SER A 45 42.20 5.15 17.34
CA SER A 45 41.24 6.19 17.71
C SER A 45 40.93 7.13 16.53
N LEU A 46 41.95 7.48 15.73
CA LEU A 46 41.78 8.31 14.54
C LEU A 46 40.94 7.59 13.47
N LEU A 47 41.22 6.30 13.23
CA LEU A 47 40.46 5.48 12.29
C LEU A 47 39.00 5.35 12.73
N CYS A 48 38.73 5.04 14.00
CA CYS A 48 37.37 4.98 14.54
C CYS A 48 36.62 6.31 14.38
N PHE A 49 37.29 7.44 14.62
CA PHE A 49 36.71 8.76 14.43
C PHE A 49 36.39 9.04 12.96
N LEU A 50 37.28 8.67 12.03
CA LEU A 50 37.06 8.79 10.59
C LEU A 50 35.90 7.92 10.10
N PHE A 51 35.78 6.67 10.58
CA PHE A 51 34.63 5.81 10.26
C PHE A 51 33.32 6.36 10.83
N GLY A 52 33.35 6.93 12.04
CA GLY A 52 32.20 7.63 12.62
C GLY A 52 31.77 8.85 11.82
N ILE A 53 32.73 9.68 11.38
CA ILE A 53 32.48 10.82 10.50
C ILE A 53 31.92 10.33 9.16
N PHE A 54 32.49 9.29 8.56
CA PHE A 54 32.01 8.78 7.28
C PHE A 54 30.60 8.20 7.41
N GLY A 55 30.31 7.47 8.50
CA GLY A 55 28.98 6.95 8.81
C GLY A 55 27.95 8.04 9.05
N THR A 56 28.30 9.11 9.76
CA THR A 56 27.43 10.27 9.99
C THR A 56 27.22 11.09 8.72
N ILE A 57 28.27 11.33 7.93
CA ILE A 57 28.15 11.97 6.61
C ILE A 57 27.28 11.13 5.70
N PHE A 58 27.42 9.80 5.69
CA PHE A 58 26.58 8.91 4.90
C PHE A 58 25.12 8.91 5.39
N ALA A 59 24.89 8.89 6.70
CA ALA A 59 23.55 9.00 7.29
C ALA A 59 22.90 10.36 6.93
N VAL A 60 23.62 11.46 7.11
CA VAL A 60 23.16 12.80 6.72
C VAL A 60 22.94 12.89 5.21
N SER A 61 23.81 12.28 4.39
CA SER A 61 23.68 12.27 2.93
C SER A 61 22.51 11.40 2.46
N THR A 62 22.19 10.32 3.16
CA THR A 62 21.01 9.48 2.86
C THR A 62 19.72 10.14 3.32
N LEU A 63 19.74 10.93 4.40
CA LEU A 63 18.61 11.74 4.87
C LEU A 63 18.41 13.02 4.05
N ARG A 64 19.49 13.65 3.57
CA ARG A 64 19.47 14.86 2.74
C ARG A 64 19.28 14.59 1.26
N ARG A 65 19.45 13.36 0.78
CA ARG A 65 18.96 13.00 -0.55
C ARG A 65 17.43 13.05 -0.47
N PRO A 66 16.75 14.02 -1.12
CA PRO A 66 15.34 13.85 -1.37
C PRO A 66 15.25 12.61 -2.28
N ARG A 67 15.02 11.44 -1.69
CA ARG A 67 14.38 10.38 -2.45
C ARG A 67 13.07 11.03 -2.86
N PRO A 68 12.77 11.23 -4.15
CA PRO A 68 11.41 11.53 -4.52
C PRO A 68 10.62 10.36 -3.94
N VAL A 69 9.87 10.63 -2.86
CA VAL A 69 8.74 9.79 -2.54
C VAL A 69 7.99 9.67 -3.86
N PRO A 70 7.61 8.47 -4.31
CA PRO A 70 6.74 8.37 -5.45
C PRO A 70 5.45 9.07 -5.03
N VAL A 71 5.37 10.38 -5.28
CA VAL A 71 4.16 11.15 -5.21
C VAL A 71 3.33 10.49 -6.26
N PHE A 72 2.37 9.70 -5.81
CA PHE A 72 1.38 9.11 -6.68
C PHE A 72 0.53 10.27 -7.19
N ARG A 73 1.02 10.94 -8.24
CA ARG A 73 0.23 11.86 -9.04
C ARG A 73 -0.75 10.96 -9.78
N CYS A 74 -1.92 10.79 -9.19
CA CYS A 74 -3.07 10.32 -9.95
C CYS A 74 -3.34 11.40 -11.00
N GLY A 75 -3.26 11.05 -12.28
CA GLY A 75 -3.74 11.95 -13.33
C GLY A 75 -5.26 12.07 -13.29
N ARG A 76 -5.81 12.71 -14.32
CA ARG A 76 -7.26 12.93 -14.44
C ARG A 76 -7.99 11.59 -14.42
N SER A 77 -9.04 11.50 -13.60
CA SER A 77 -10.04 10.43 -13.71
C SER A 77 -11.27 10.94 -14.44
N GLU A 78 -11.87 10.10 -15.26
CA GLU A 78 -13.03 10.45 -16.07
C GLU A 78 -14.17 9.47 -15.83
N ASP A 79 -15.38 9.99 -15.62
CA ASP A 79 -16.61 9.20 -15.60
C ASP A 79 -17.35 9.40 -16.93
N THR A 80 -17.32 8.37 -17.77
CA THR A 80 -17.88 8.41 -19.12
C THR A 80 -19.40 8.52 -19.12
N PHE A 81 -20.06 7.96 -18.11
CA PHE A 81 -21.51 8.05 -17.94
C PHE A 81 -21.92 9.48 -17.64
N ARG A 82 -21.25 10.11 -16.66
CA ARG A 82 -21.54 11.49 -16.28
C ARG A 82 -21.21 12.47 -17.40
N ALA A 83 -20.07 12.27 -18.09
CA ALA A 83 -19.71 13.09 -19.24
C ALA A 83 -20.80 13.07 -20.32
N PHE A 84 -21.38 11.90 -20.60
CA PHE A 84 -22.47 11.74 -21.56
C PHE A 84 -23.75 12.49 -21.13
N TYR A 85 -24.19 12.34 -19.88
CA TYR A 85 -25.38 13.05 -19.40
C TYR A 85 -25.16 14.56 -19.28
N THR A 86 -24.00 15.02 -18.81
CA THR A 86 -23.71 16.46 -18.74
C THR A 86 -23.67 17.10 -20.12
N ALA A 87 -23.10 16.43 -21.13
CA ALA A 87 -23.11 16.90 -22.51
C ALA A 87 -24.52 16.96 -23.12
N SER A 88 -25.40 16.03 -22.73
CA SER A 88 -26.80 16.02 -23.16
C SER A 88 -27.61 17.14 -22.49
N SER A 89 -27.37 17.41 -21.21
CA SER A 89 -28.07 18.44 -20.44
C SER A 89 -27.61 19.86 -20.76
N SER A 90 -26.32 20.08 -21.08
CA SER A 90 -25.79 21.39 -21.46
C SER A 90 -26.28 21.88 -22.83
N GLN A 91 -26.78 20.98 -23.68
CA GLN A 91 -27.53 21.38 -24.88
C GLN A 91 -28.91 22.01 -24.55
N GLN A 92 -29.39 21.89 -23.30
CA GLN A 92 -30.68 22.45 -22.87
C GLN A 92 -30.59 23.61 -21.86
N LEU A 93 -29.47 23.84 -21.18
CA LEU A 93 -29.37 24.88 -20.16
C LEU A 93 -28.08 25.70 -20.26
N GLY A 94 -28.25 27.02 -20.39
CA GLY A 94 -27.16 28.00 -20.49
C GLY A 94 -26.22 28.01 -19.28
N ASP A 95 -24.97 28.33 -19.59
CA ASP A 95 -23.79 28.38 -18.74
C ASP A 95 -24.01 29.18 -17.44
N HIS A 96 -24.18 28.46 -16.33
CA HIS A 96 -23.90 28.98 -15.00
C HIS A 96 -22.78 28.14 -14.39
N GLY A 97 -21.58 28.71 -14.39
CA GLY A 97 -20.35 28.19 -13.79
C GLY A 97 -20.44 28.00 -12.27
N GLY A 98 -21.33 27.12 -11.83
CA GLY A 98 -21.36 26.58 -10.48
C GLY A 98 -20.31 25.48 -10.34
N LEU A 99 -19.61 25.47 -9.21
CA LEU A 99 -18.85 24.31 -8.75
C LEU A 99 -19.72 23.06 -8.93
N VAL A 100 -19.26 22.11 -9.76
CA VAL A 100 -19.99 20.86 -9.99
C VAL A 100 -20.07 20.12 -8.66
N GLU A 101 -21.20 20.23 -7.96
CA GLU A 101 -21.43 19.52 -6.71
C GLU A 101 -21.36 18.01 -6.99
N ARG A 102 -20.59 17.28 -6.18
CA ARG A 102 -20.42 15.84 -6.36
C ARG A 102 -21.76 15.16 -6.13
N PRO A 103 -22.21 14.25 -7.03
CA PRO A 103 -23.47 13.53 -6.83
C PRO A 103 -23.44 12.75 -5.52
N LYS A 104 -24.50 12.90 -4.72
CA LYS A 104 -24.68 12.17 -3.46
C LYS A 104 -25.36 10.84 -3.71
N VAL A 105 -24.72 9.75 -3.28
CA VAL A 105 -25.23 8.37 -3.48
C VAL A 105 -25.01 7.55 -2.21
N LEU A 106 -25.79 6.49 -2.02
CA LEU A 106 -25.58 5.56 -0.90
C LEU A 106 -24.22 4.86 -1.03
N GLY A 107 -23.83 4.50 -2.24
CA GLY A 107 -22.55 3.86 -2.47
C GLY A 107 -22.08 3.95 -3.92
N PHE A 108 -20.77 3.96 -4.11
CA PHE A 108 -20.14 3.85 -5.42
C PHE A 108 -19.53 2.45 -5.58
N VAL A 109 -19.91 1.73 -6.62
CA VAL A 109 -19.43 0.37 -6.94
C VAL A 109 -18.53 0.42 -8.17
N GLY A 110 -17.23 0.22 -7.93
CA GLY A 110 -16.21 0.12 -8.97
C GLY A 110 -15.84 -1.33 -9.28
N ILE A 111 -16.23 -1.80 -10.46
CA ILE A 111 -15.95 -3.15 -10.96
C ILE A 111 -14.58 -3.14 -11.66
N GLN A 112 -13.57 -3.73 -11.04
CA GLN A 112 -12.21 -3.77 -11.53
C GLN A 112 -12.10 -4.70 -12.74
N THR A 113 -11.76 -4.13 -13.90
CA THR A 113 -11.67 -4.87 -15.15
C THR A 113 -10.44 -4.48 -15.95
N GLY A 114 -10.02 -5.30 -16.92
CA GLY A 114 -8.86 -5.01 -17.77
C GLY A 114 -9.12 -5.20 -19.25
N PHE A 115 -8.14 -4.87 -20.08
CA PHE A 115 -8.23 -5.02 -21.55
C PHE A 115 -8.42 -6.47 -22.01
N GLY A 116 -8.08 -7.47 -21.18
CA GLY A 116 -8.30 -8.89 -21.48
C GLY A 116 -9.68 -9.43 -21.05
N SER A 117 -10.52 -8.60 -20.44
CA SER A 117 -11.78 -9.03 -19.81
C SER A 117 -13.04 -8.60 -20.59
N ALA A 118 -12.93 -8.35 -21.90
CA ALA A 118 -14.06 -7.90 -22.72
C ALA A 118 -15.25 -8.90 -22.63
N ASP A 119 -14.97 -10.20 -22.71
CA ASP A 119 -16.01 -11.24 -22.59
C ASP A 119 -16.67 -11.25 -21.21
N ARG A 120 -15.90 -10.99 -20.14
CA ARG A 120 -16.45 -10.89 -18.78
C ARG A 120 -17.37 -9.68 -18.65
N ARG A 121 -16.96 -8.52 -19.16
CA ARG A 121 -17.83 -7.32 -19.21
C ARG A 121 -19.10 -7.60 -20.01
N ALA A 122 -19.00 -8.26 -21.15
CA ALA A 122 -20.17 -8.66 -21.94
C ALA A 122 -21.10 -9.60 -21.15
N ALA A 123 -20.55 -10.57 -20.41
CA ALA A 123 -21.32 -11.47 -19.55
C ALA A 123 -22.04 -10.71 -18.42
N LEU A 124 -21.34 -9.78 -17.74
CA LEU A 124 -21.94 -8.90 -16.73
C LEU A 124 -23.09 -8.08 -17.33
N ARG A 125 -22.86 -7.52 -18.52
CA ARG A 125 -23.85 -6.75 -19.29
C ARG A 125 -25.10 -7.55 -19.70
N SER A 126 -24.91 -8.84 -19.96
CA SER A 126 -26.00 -9.76 -20.32
C SER A 126 -26.78 -10.30 -19.11
N THR A 127 -26.34 -9.98 -17.88
CA THR A 127 -26.90 -10.56 -16.66
C THR A 127 -27.43 -9.50 -15.69
N TRP A 128 -26.58 -8.94 -14.83
CA TRP A 128 -27.00 -8.09 -13.72
C TRP A 128 -26.59 -6.62 -13.88
N PHE A 129 -25.68 -6.31 -14.80
CA PHE A 129 -25.23 -4.96 -15.09
C PHE A 129 -25.90 -4.47 -16.38
N PRO A 130 -26.72 -3.41 -16.40
CA PRO A 130 -27.36 -2.96 -17.64
C PRO A 130 -26.35 -2.47 -18.68
N SER A 131 -26.53 -2.84 -19.95
CA SER A 131 -25.66 -2.41 -21.04
C SER A 131 -26.01 -1.04 -21.61
N ASP A 132 -27.25 -0.59 -21.46
CA ASP A 132 -27.71 0.70 -21.98
C ASP A 132 -27.66 1.79 -20.90
N PRO A 133 -27.34 3.05 -21.26
CA PRO A 133 -27.28 4.15 -20.30
C PRO A 133 -28.57 4.35 -19.49
N ASP A 134 -29.74 4.19 -20.11
CA ASP A 134 -31.03 4.34 -19.43
C ASP A 134 -31.32 3.20 -18.44
N GLY A 135 -30.96 1.98 -18.79
CA GLY A 135 -30.95 0.81 -17.91
C GLY A 135 -30.04 1.02 -16.71
N LEU A 136 -28.84 1.53 -16.94
CA LEU A 136 -27.89 1.84 -15.88
C LEU A 136 -28.45 2.94 -14.97
N LEU A 137 -28.98 4.03 -15.52
CA LEU A 137 -29.60 5.11 -14.75
C LEU A 137 -30.75 4.59 -13.86
N ARG A 138 -31.64 3.74 -14.41
CA ARG A 138 -32.75 3.14 -13.64
C ARG A 138 -32.23 2.26 -12.50
N LEU A 139 -31.18 1.49 -12.74
CA LEU A 139 -30.55 0.68 -11.69
C LEU A 139 -29.98 1.57 -10.57
N GLU A 140 -29.29 2.65 -10.93
CA GLU A 140 -28.72 3.58 -9.97
C GLU A 140 -29.79 4.28 -9.13
N GLN A 141 -30.87 4.74 -9.78
CA GLN A 141 -32.00 5.36 -9.11
C GLN A 141 -32.74 4.39 -8.19
N ALA A 142 -32.94 3.13 -8.61
CA ALA A 142 -33.66 2.13 -7.83
C ALA A 142 -32.88 1.66 -6.60
N THR A 143 -31.55 1.62 -6.68
CA THR A 143 -30.69 1.07 -5.61
C THR A 143 -30.05 2.15 -4.74
N GLY A 144 -29.96 3.38 -5.24
CA GLY A 144 -29.16 4.46 -4.65
C GLY A 144 -27.65 4.27 -4.83
N LEU A 145 -27.21 3.29 -5.64
CA LEU A 145 -25.81 2.94 -5.86
C LEU A 145 -25.37 3.35 -7.26
N ALA A 146 -24.19 3.96 -7.38
CA ALA A 146 -23.58 4.21 -8.68
C ALA A 146 -22.69 3.03 -9.10
N PHE A 147 -22.68 2.66 -10.38
CA PHE A 147 -21.93 1.49 -10.88
C PHE A 147 -21.05 1.83 -12.08
N ARG A 148 -19.76 1.55 -12.02
CA ARG A 148 -18.84 1.73 -13.17
C ARG A 148 -17.86 0.58 -13.31
N PHE A 149 -17.51 0.25 -14.55
CA PHE A 149 -16.30 -0.49 -14.84
C PHE A 149 -15.07 0.39 -14.65
N VAL A 150 -14.11 -0.05 -13.84
CA VAL A 150 -12.90 0.69 -13.53
C VAL A 150 -11.73 0.09 -14.30
N ILE A 151 -11.15 0.91 -15.17
CA ILE A 151 -10.06 0.50 -16.06
C ILE A 151 -9.02 1.60 -16.20
N GLY A 152 -7.77 1.19 -16.25
CA GLY A 152 -6.62 2.04 -16.50
C GLY A 152 -6.29 2.18 -17.98
N LEU A 153 -5.04 2.58 -18.25
CA LEU A 153 -4.51 2.80 -19.59
C LEU A 153 -3.74 1.57 -20.10
N SER A 154 -3.79 1.32 -21.41
CA SER A 154 -2.91 0.35 -22.07
C SER A 154 -1.76 1.04 -22.78
N LYS A 155 -0.59 0.41 -22.77
CA LYS A 155 0.53 0.80 -23.65
C LYS A 155 0.29 0.43 -25.12
N ASN A 156 -0.65 -0.49 -25.38
CA ASN A 156 -0.95 -0.94 -26.73
C ASN A 156 -2.03 -0.06 -27.36
N ALA A 157 -1.66 0.68 -28.40
CA ALA A 157 -2.56 1.60 -29.11
C ALA A 157 -3.79 0.89 -29.71
N LYS A 158 -3.64 -0.34 -30.21
CA LYS A 158 -4.76 -1.12 -30.76
C LYS A 158 -5.80 -1.44 -29.67
N LYS A 159 -5.33 -1.91 -28.51
CA LYS A 159 -6.22 -2.21 -27.37
C LYS A 159 -6.89 -0.95 -26.83
N MET A 160 -6.20 0.19 -26.85
CA MET A 160 -6.80 1.48 -26.50
C MET A 160 -7.88 1.90 -27.50
N ALA A 161 -7.65 1.74 -28.81
CA ALA A 161 -8.64 2.08 -29.83
C ALA A 161 -9.92 1.23 -29.69
N GLU A 162 -9.78 -0.09 -29.60
CA GLU A 162 -10.91 -1.01 -29.37
C GLU A 162 -11.67 -0.67 -28.08
N PHE A 163 -10.95 -0.29 -27.03
CA PHE A 163 -11.55 0.15 -25.77
C PHE A 163 -12.32 1.46 -25.92
N HIS A 164 -11.81 2.44 -26.67
CA HIS A 164 -12.53 3.69 -26.92
C HIS A 164 -13.83 3.46 -27.68
N GLU A 165 -13.87 2.52 -28.62
CA GLU A 165 -15.13 2.11 -29.27
C GLU A 165 -16.13 1.52 -28.27
N GLU A 166 -15.66 0.71 -27.32
CA GLU A 166 -16.50 0.14 -26.26
C GLU A 166 -17.03 1.23 -25.30
N VAL A 167 -16.17 2.19 -24.92
CA VAL A 167 -16.56 3.35 -24.10
C VAL A 167 -17.65 4.15 -24.81
N GLU A 168 -17.46 4.44 -26.09
CA GLU A 168 -18.44 5.19 -26.88
C GLU A 168 -19.78 4.45 -27.02
N LYS A 169 -19.75 3.12 -27.03
CA LYS A 169 -20.96 2.31 -27.12
C LYS A 169 -21.77 2.25 -25.83
N TYR A 170 -21.12 2.01 -24.68
CA TYR A 170 -21.82 1.67 -23.43
C TYR A 170 -21.80 2.78 -22.37
N LYS A 171 -20.82 3.69 -22.41
CA LYS A 171 -20.71 4.84 -21.49
C LYS A 171 -20.74 4.46 -20.00
N ASP A 172 -20.23 3.29 -19.64
CA ASP A 172 -20.34 2.69 -18.30
C ASP A 172 -18.98 2.57 -17.57
N PHE A 173 -17.98 3.33 -18.00
CA PHE A 173 -16.62 3.27 -17.49
C PHE A 173 -16.20 4.47 -16.63
N MET A 174 -15.37 4.18 -15.63
CA MET A 174 -14.50 5.12 -14.94
C MET A 174 -13.06 4.86 -15.36
N LEU A 175 -12.46 5.83 -16.07
CA LEU A 175 -11.08 5.76 -16.52
C LEU A 175 -10.18 6.38 -15.46
N ILE A 176 -9.10 5.68 -15.14
CA ILE A 176 -8.08 6.13 -14.19
C ILE A 176 -6.70 6.17 -14.85
N ASP A 177 -5.90 7.17 -14.51
CA ASP A 177 -4.54 7.34 -15.05
C ASP A 177 -3.53 6.40 -14.37
N VAL A 178 -3.71 5.10 -14.61
CA VAL A 178 -2.81 4.03 -14.16
C VAL A 178 -2.62 3.05 -15.30
N VAL A 179 -1.38 2.74 -15.64
CA VAL A 179 -1.10 1.71 -16.64
C VAL A 179 -1.52 0.34 -16.13
N GLU A 180 -2.35 -0.37 -16.90
CA GLU A 180 -2.84 -1.72 -16.62
C GLU A 180 -1.71 -2.75 -16.69
N GLU A 181 -1.27 -3.20 -15.52
CA GLU A 181 -0.32 -4.30 -15.34
C GLU A 181 -0.66 -5.04 -14.04
N TYR A 182 -0.49 -6.37 -14.01
CA TYR A 182 -0.78 -7.17 -12.81
C TYR A 182 0.00 -6.68 -11.58
N SER A 183 1.27 -6.30 -11.77
CA SER A 183 2.11 -5.75 -10.69
C SER A 183 1.62 -4.40 -10.15
N LYS A 184 0.70 -3.75 -10.86
CA LYS A 184 0.14 -2.42 -10.56
C LYS A 184 -1.28 -2.44 -10.00
N LEU A 185 -1.88 -3.60 -9.80
CA LEU A 185 -3.22 -3.74 -9.19
C LEU A 185 -3.39 -3.00 -7.85
N PRO A 186 -2.39 -2.95 -6.95
CA PRO A 186 -2.50 -2.14 -5.72
C PRO A 186 -2.62 -0.64 -6.02
N TYR A 187 -1.88 -0.14 -7.02
CA TYR A 187 -1.93 1.25 -7.46
C TYR A 187 -3.24 1.57 -8.16
N LYS A 188 -3.76 0.64 -8.95
CA LYS A 188 -5.09 0.72 -9.56
C LYS A 188 -6.17 0.88 -8.50
N SER A 189 -6.14 0.04 -7.45
CA SER A 189 -7.11 0.09 -6.35
C SER A 189 -7.04 1.44 -5.61
N LEU A 190 -5.83 1.95 -5.35
CA LEU A 190 -5.64 3.26 -4.73
C LEU A 190 -6.18 4.40 -5.61
N ALA A 191 -5.86 4.39 -6.90
CA ALA A 191 -6.34 5.38 -7.87
C ALA A 191 -7.86 5.35 -7.99
N PHE A 192 -8.45 4.16 -8.02
CA PHE A 192 -9.90 3.95 -8.00
C PHE A 192 -10.55 4.67 -6.82
N PHE A 193 -10.13 4.38 -5.58
CA PHE A 193 -10.79 4.97 -4.42
C PHE A 193 -10.61 6.48 -4.36
N LYS A 194 -9.45 7.00 -4.80
CA LYS A 194 -9.23 8.44 -4.91
C LYS A 194 -10.16 9.08 -5.95
N ALA A 195 -10.20 8.52 -7.16
CA ALA A 195 -11.07 8.99 -8.24
C ALA A 195 -12.55 8.95 -7.86
N ALA A 196 -13.00 7.86 -7.24
CA ALA A 196 -14.37 7.71 -6.79
C ALA A 196 -14.73 8.76 -5.73
N PHE A 197 -13.83 9.04 -4.78
CA PHE A 197 -14.03 10.08 -3.75
C PHE A 197 -14.07 11.50 -4.34
N GLU A 198 -13.25 11.78 -5.35
CA GLU A 198 -13.25 13.07 -6.06
C GLU A 198 -14.51 13.25 -6.92
N LEU A 199 -15.01 12.18 -7.53
CA LEU A 199 -16.14 12.22 -8.45
C LEU A 199 -17.51 12.13 -7.76
N PHE A 200 -17.61 11.41 -6.65
CA PHE A 200 -18.87 11.11 -5.96
C PHE A 200 -18.79 11.42 -4.47
N GLU A 201 -19.93 11.82 -3.90
CA GLU A 201 -20.10 11.89 -2.45
C GLU A 201 -20.89 10.66 -1.99
N ALA A 202 -20.19 9.58 -1.71
CA ALA A 202 -20.78 8.30 -1.32
C ALA A 202 -20.47 7.93 0.14
N ASP A 203 -21.43 7.27 0.82
CA ASP A 203 -21.19 6.69 2.15
C ASP A 203 -20.28 5.46 2.09
N TYR A 204 -20.43 4.67 1.02
CA TYR A 204 -19.66 3.44 0.79
C TYR A 204 -18.96 3.46 -0.56
N TYR A 205 -17.72 3.00 -0.60
CA TYR A 205 -16.98 2.75 -1.83
C TYR A 205 -16.66 1.26 -1.92
N VAL A 206 -17.20 0.63 -2.94
CA VAL A 206 -17.18 -0.82 -3.14
C VAL A 206 -16.26 -1.14 -4.28
N LYS A 207 -15.31 -2.04 -4.04
CA LYS A 207 -14.46 -2.65 -5.05
C LYS A 207 -14.98 -4.06 -5.32
N ALA A 208 -15.36 -4.32 -6.56
CA ALA A 208 -15.77 -5.63 -7.04
C ALA A 208 -14.82 -6.07 -8.16
N ASP A 209 -14.58 -7.37 -8.33
CA ASP A 209 -13.88 -7.89 -9.51
C ASP A 209 -14.86 -8.17 -10.66
N ASP A 210 -14.37 -8.39 -11.87
CA ASP A 210 -15.20 -8.61 -13.07
C ASP A 210 -15.64 -10.06 -13.28
N ASP A 211 -15.30 -10.97 -12.36
CA ASP A 211 -15.67 -12.38 -12.36
C ASP A 211 -16.63 -12.77 -11.22
N ILE A 212 -17.30 -11.79 -10.62
CA ILE A 212 -18.34 -12.01 -9.62
C ILE A 212 -19.74 -11.67 -10.14
N TYR A 213 -20.74 -12.32 -9.53
CA TYR A 213 -22.14 -11.98 -9.71
C TYR A 213 -22.62 -11.17 -8.51
N LEU A 214 -23.07 -9.94 -8.76
CA LEU A 214 -23.64 -9.08 -7.73
C LEU A 214 -25.17 -9.05 -7.81
N ARG A 215 -25.80 -8.91 -6.64
CA ARG A 215 -27.23 -8.63 -6.48
C ARG A 215 -27.41 -7.19 -6.01
N PRO A 216 -27.63 -6.22 -6.91
CA PRO A 216 -27.68 -4.79 -6.56
C PRO A 216 -28.74 -4.46 -5.49
N ASP A 217 -29.89 -5.12 -5.54
CA ASP A 217 -30.98 -5.01 -4.56
C ASP A 217 -30.53 -5.40 -3.14
N ARG A 218 -29.82 -6.54 -3.02
CA ARG A 218 -29.31 -7.04 -1.75
C ARG A 218 -28.16 -6.21 -1.24
N LEU A 219 -27.30 -5.73 -2.14
CA LEU A 219 -26.20 -4.84 -1.80
C LEU A 219 -26.74 -3.51 -1.24
N SER A 220 -27.70 -2.89 -1.94
CA SER A 220 -28.39 -1.68 -1.50
C SER A 220 -28.96 -1.84 -0.07
N THR A 221 -29.73 -2.91 0.15
CA THR A 221 -30.31 -3.21 1.46
C THR A 221 -29.24 -3.41 2.55
N LEU A 222 -28.13 -4.09 2.22
CA LEU A 222 -27.01 -4.30 3.14
C LEU A 222 -26.33 -2.98 3.53
N LEU A 223 -26.17 -2.05 2.58
CA LEU A 223 -25.50 -0.77 2.80
C LEU A 223 -26.39 0.24 3.54
N ALA A 224 -27.69 0.23 3.26
CA ALA A 224 -28.69 1.07 3.93
C ALA A 224 -28.86 0.75 5.43
N LYS A 225 -28.46 -0.45 5.87
CA LYS A 225 -28.51 -0.83 7.29
C LYS A 225 -27.65 0.11 8.15
N GLU A 226 -28.27 0.74 9.14
CA GLU A 226 -27.58 1.59 10.11
C GLU A 226 -26.53 0.80 10.91
N ARG A 227 -25.39 1.45 11.16
CA ARG A 227 -24.27 0.87 11.89
C ARG A 227 -23.75 1.89 12.89
N THR A 228 -23.45 1.40 14.09
CA THR A 228 -22.96 2.21 15.22
C THR A 228 -21.57 2.80 14.99
N HIS A 229 -20.80 2.28 14.04
CA HIS A 229 -19.46 2.76 13.72
C HIS A 229 -19.44 3.44 12.34
N SER A 230 -18.88 4.65 12.30
CA SER A 230 -18.70 5.43 11.08
C SER A 230 -17.74 4.75 10.10
N MET A 231 -16.69 4.09 10.61
CA MET A 231 -15.75 3.29 9.83
C MET A 231 -16.15 1.82 9.87
N THR A 232 -16.65 1.31 8.74
CA THR A 232 -17.02 -0.10 8.58
C THR A 232 -16.32 -0.67 7.36
N TYR A 233 -15.65 -1.81 7.52
CA TYR A 233 -15.17 -2.60 6.39
C TYR A 233 -15.99 -3.89 6.31
N ILE A 234 -16.55 -4.19 5.14
CA ILE A 234 -17.45 -5.32 4.93
C ILE A 234 -16.88 -6.16 3.79
N GLY A 235 -16.63 -7.43 4.06
CA GLY A 235 -16.07 -8.34 3.06
C GLY A 235 -15.83 -9.71 3.66
N CYS A 236 -15.51 -10.67 2.79
CA CYS A 236 -15.09 -11.99 3.22
C CYS A 236 -13.62 -11.96 3.63
N MET A 237 -13.35 -11.41 4.83
CA MET A 237 -12.01 -11.29 5.38
C MET A 237 -11.39 -12.67 5.62
N LYS A 238 -10.28 -12.99 4.94
CA LYS A 238 -9.50 -14.20 5.20
C LYS A 238 -8.39 -13.92 6.22
N LYS A 239 -8.24 -14.79 7.21
CA LYS A 239 -7.13 -14.77 8.17
C LYS A 239 -6.10 -15.83 7.80
N GLY A 240 -4.83 -15.47 7.69
CA GLY A 240 -3.75 -16.41 7.39
C GLY A 240 -2.36 -15.78 7.48
N PRO A 241 -1.30 -16.60 7.56
CA PRO A 241 0.06 -16.11 7.50
C PRO A 241 0.36 -15.51 6.11
N VAL A 242 1.25 -14.52 6.07
CA VAL A 242 1.76 -13.98 4.81
C VAL A 242 2.49 -15.11 4.06
N ILE A 243 2.10 -15.34 2.80
CA ILE A 243 2.71 -16.38 1.98
C ILE A 243 4.11 -15.91 1.55
N THR A 244 5.14 -16.59 2.06
CA THR A 244 6.56 -16.28 1.82
C THR A 244 7.22 -17.21 0.80
N ASP A 245 6.48 -18.12 0.17
CA ASP A 245 6.99 -18.98 -0.90
C ASP A 245 6.99 -18.24 -2.25
N PRO A 246 8.17 -17.99 -2.88
CA PRO A 246 8.27 -17.31 -4.17
C PRO A 246 7.55 -18.01 -5.33
N LYS A 247 7.28 -19.31 -5.21
CA LYS A 247 6.58 -20.08 -6.23
C LYS A 247 5.06 -19.92 -6.17
N ASN A 248 4.55 -19.34 -5.09
CA ASN A 248 3.13 -19.11 -4.92
C ASN A 248 2.70 -17.81 -5.61
N LYS A 249 1.55 -17.82 -6.29
CA LYS A 249 1.00 -16.62 -6.97
C LYS A 249 0.76 -15.44 -6.01
N TRP A 250 0.58 -15.72 -4.72
CA TRP A 250 0.34 -14.74 -3.67
C TRP A 250 1.58 -14.41 -2.84
N TYR A 251 2.77 -14.71 -3.35
CA TYR A 251 4.02 -14.43 -2.68
C TYR A 251 4.17 -12.94 -2.33
N LEU A 252 4.45 -12.67 -1.05
CA LEU A 252 4.74 -11.32 -0.57
C LEU A 252 6.10 -11.29 0.12
N PHE A 253 7.03 -10.49 -0.41
CA PHE A 253 8.35 -10.33 0.21
C PHE A 253 8.28 -9.42 1.44
N PHE A 254 8.62 -9.96 2.61
CA PHE A 254 8.49 -9.35 3.94
C PHE A 254 9.11 -7.95 4.06
N PHE A 255 10.23 -7.68 3.38
CA PHE A 255 10.90 -6.37 3.40
C PHE A 255 10.15 -5.27 2.63
N LYS A 256 9.33 -5.65 1.64
CA LYS A 256 8.50 -4.71 0.86
C LYS A 256 7.34 -4.16 1.70
N LEU A 257 6.97 -4.89 2.77
CA LEU A 257 5.99 -4.48 3.76
C LEU A 257 6.52 -3.32 4.62
N PHE A 258 7.64 -3.54 5.33
CA PHE A 258 8.15 -2.58 6.32
C PHE A 258 8.63 -1.25 5.72
N SER A 259 9.23 -1.26 4.53
CA SER A 259 9.73 -0.04 3.88
C SER A 259 8.62 0.94 3.45
N LYS A 260 7.36 0.52 3.40
CA LYS A 260 6.23 1.35 2.92
C LYS A 260 5.35 1.93 4.04
N PHE A 261 5.63 1.58 5.30
CA PHE A 261 4.82 1.92 6.49
C PHE A 261 5.09 3.31 7.09
N TRP A 262 6.17 3.98 6.69
CA TRP A 262 6.49 5.33 7.17
C TRP A 262 6.40 6.31 6.01
N LEU A 263 5.22 6.93 5.80
CA LEU A 263 5.04 8.36 5.52
C LEU A 263 3.60 8.71 5.05
N CYS A 264 3.10 9.79 5.66
CA CYS A 264 2.09 10.78 5.26
C CYS A 264 0.61 10.38 5.07
N ASP A 265 -0.23 11.20 5.72
CA ASP A 265 -1.68 11.34 5.71
C ASP A 265 -2.53 10.10 6.06
N ARG A 266 -3.42 10.26 7.05
CA ARG A 266 -4.34 9.20 7.54
C ARG A 266 -5.12 8.53 6.41
N LEU A 267 -5.45 9.28 5.36
CA LEU A 267 -6.06 8.80 4.11
C LEU A 267 -5.14 7.87 3.32
N ASN A 268 -3.91 8.30 3.04
CA ASN A 268 -2.95 7.53 2.25
C ASN A 268 -2.46 6.29 2.99
N ALA A 269 -2.27 6.36 4.31
CA ALA A 269 -1.91 5.20 5.12
C ALA A 269 -3.05 4.16 5.19
N PHE A 270 -4.30 4.59 5.40
CA PHE A 270 -5.47 3.71 5.43
C PHE A 270 -5.76 3.09 4.07
N MET A 271 -5.73 3.87 3.00
CA MET A 271 -5.94 3.39 1.63
C MET A 271 -4.79 2.49 1.15
N LYS A 272 -3.55 2.74 1.58
CA LYS A 272 -2.39 1.89 1.27
C LYS A 272 -2.37 0.62 2.11
N TYR A 273 -2.86 0.67 3.35
CA TYR A 273 -3.11 -0.51 4.19
C TYR A 273 -4.21 -1.38 3.59
N ILE A 274 -5.33 -0.76 3.19
CA ILE A 274 -6.42 -1.41 2.44
C ILE A 274 -5.89 -1.98 1.12
N SER A 275 -5.14 -1.22 0.31
CA SER A 275 -4.48 -1.68 -0.93
C SER A 275 -3.51 -2.85 -0.71
N MET A 276 -2.84 -2.91 0.45
CA MET A 276 -2.00 -4.05 0.84
C MET A 276 -2.81 -5.27 1.27
N LEU A 277 -3.94 -5.08 1.96
CA LEU A 277 -4.90 -6.15 2.24
C LEU A 277 -5.56 -6.65 0.94
N HIS A 278 -5.76 -5.78 -0.06
CA HIS A 278 -6.25 -6.10 -1.40
C HIS A 278 -5.28 -6.89 -2.30
N ASN A 279 -4.07 -7.24 -1.84
CA ASN A 279 -3.22 -8.24 -2.48
C ASN A 279 -3.58 -9.68 -2.06
N LEU A 280 -4.53 -9.84 -1.13
CA LEU A 280 -5.10 -11.12 -0.75
C LEU A 280 -6.19 -11.53 -1.75
N PRO A 281 -6.46 -12.85 -1.90
CA PRO A 281 -7.51 -13.38 -2.76
C PRO A 281 -8.89 -13.00 -2.22
N GLU A 282 -9.33 -11.78 -2.51
CA GLU A 282 -10.65 -11.30 -2.15
C GLU A 282 -11.39 -10.87 -3.41
N ASP A 283 -12.37 -11.69 -3.78
CA ASP A 283 -13.22 -11.53 -4.96
C ASP A 283 -14.17 -10.31 -4.79
N PHE A 284 -14.31 -9.75 -3.57
CA PHE A 284 -15.23 -8.64 -3.28
C PHE A 284 -14.90 -7.93 -1.96
N ILE A 285 -14.78 -6.59 -1.99
CA ILE A 285 -14.50 -5.76 -0.80
C ILE A 285 -15.36 -4.49 -0.81
N ILE A 286 -16.08 -4.25 0.29
CA ILE A 286 -16.83 -3.02 0.55
C ILE A 286 -16.11 -2.23 1.66
N THR A 287 -15.72 -0.99 1.35
CA THR A 287 -15.15 -0.09 2.35
C THR A 287 -16.11 1.08 2.59
N LYS A 288 -16.58 1.25 3.83
CA LYS A 288 -17.26 2.48 4.26
C LYS A 288 -16.19 3.53 4.52
N ILE A 289 -16.18 4.60 3.73
CA ILE A 289 -15.26 5.75 3.87
C ILE A 289 -16.02 6.99 4.41
N SER A 290 -17.28 6.82 4.83
CA SER A 290 -18.08 7.87 5.45
C SER A 290 -17.36 8.50 6.66
N GLY A 291 -17.17 9.82 6.62
CA GLY A 291 -16.57 10.61 7.71
C GLY A 291 -15.19 11.23 7.44
N MET A 292 -14.56 10.99 6.27
CA MET A 292 -13.37 11.73 5.88
C MET A 292 -13.74 13.13 5.41
N ARG A 293 -13.73 14.10 6.35
CA ARG A 293 -13.73 15.52 6.00
C ARG A 293 -12.48 15.82 5.16
N ASN A 294 -12.67 16.64 4.13
CA ASN A 294 -11.59 17.21 3.34
C ASN A 294 -10.57 17.86 4.31
N PRO A 295 -9.27 17.51 4.29
CA PRO A 295 -8.28 18.17 5.14
C PRO A 295 -8.13 19.67 4.83
N ASP A 296 -8.70 20.14 3.72
CA ASP A 296 -8.65 21.54 3.27
C ASP A 296 -9.91 22.36 3.63
N ILE A 297 -10.70 21.94 4.63
CA ILE A 297 -11.75 22.77 5.28
C ILE A 297 -11.61 22.70 6.80
#